data_AF-A0A0U3IGZ4-F1
#
_entry.id   AF-A0A0U3IGZ4-F1
#
_cell.length_a   1.000
_cell.length_b   1.000
_cell.length_c   1.000
_cell.angle_alpha   90.00
_cell.angle_beta   90.00
_cell.angle_gamma   90.00
#
_symmetry.space_group_name_H-M   'P 1'
#
loop_
_entity.id
_entity.type
_entity.pdbx_description
1 polymer ?
#
loop_
_entity_poly.entity_id
_entity_poly.type
_entity_poly.pdbx_seq_one_letter_code
_entity_poly.pdbx_strand_id
1 'polypeptide(L)' 'MPRFRKKVVVFEYADVGDYAVKKAGKYLFIYPKSENELEELTKSLISRGVPFKIEELTIEDLFLLGWAND' A
#
# COMPACT_ATOMS: atom_id res chain seq x y z
N MET A 1 -1.85 -12.92 11.39
CA MET A 1 -1.22 -11.59 11.19
C MET A 1 -0.33 -11.60 9.93
N PRO A 2 -0.28 -10.53 9.12
CA PRO A 2 0.50 -10.54 7.88
C PRO A 2 1.99 -10.68 8.16
N ARG A 3 2.67 -11.48 7.34
CA ARG A 3 4.14 -11.68 7.42
C ARG A 3 4.90 -10.44 6.99
N PHE A 4 4.35 -9.68 6.04
CA PHE A 4 4.90 -8.41 5.58
C PHE A 4 4.06 -7.25 6.11
N ARG A 5 4.71 -6.26 6.71
CA ARG A 5 4.02 -5.23 7.51
C ARG A 5 4.25 -3.80 7.01
N LYS A 6 4.56 -3.61 5.73
CA LYS A 6 4.65 -2.27 5.14
C LYS A 6 3.48 -1.99 4.22
N LYS A 7 3.08 -0.73 4.15
CA LYS A 7 2.17 -0.17 3.15
C LYS A 7 2.82 1.01 2.44
N VAL A 8 2.31 1.32 1.25
CA VAL A 8 2.64 2.54 0.52
C VAL A 8 1.42 3.44 0.50
N VAL A 9 1.60 4.69 0.90
CA VAL A 9 0.57 5.72 0.88
C VAL A 9 0.88 6.67 -0.26
N VAL A 10 0.00 6.75 -1.24
CA VAL A 10 0.08 7.70 -2.35
C VAL A 10 -0.81 8.89 -2.06
N PHE A 11 -0.30 10.10 -2.30
CA PHE A 11 -0.99 11.34 -1.95
C PHE A 11 -2.04 11.80 -2.97
N GLU A 12 -2.08 11.13 -4.12
CA GLU A 12 -2.97 11.38 -5.24
C GLU A 12 -3.41 10.06 -5.87
N TYR A 13 -4.35 10.11 -6.81
CA TYR A 13 -4.74 8.91 -7.56
C TYR A 13 -3.59 8.46 -8.45
N ALA A 14 -3.20 7.18 -8.32
CA ALA A 14 -2.26 6.54 -9.21
C ALA A 14 -2.81 5.16 -9.60
N ASP A 15 -2.72 4.82 -10.88
CA ASP A 15 -2.95 3.45 -11.32
C ASP A 15 -1.76 2.60 -10.90
N VAL A 16 -1.99 1.60 -10.06
CA VAL A 16 -0.92 0.79 -9.48
C VAL A 16 -1.01 -0.68 -9.84
N GLY A 17 -1.95 -1.09 -10.69
CA GLY A 17 -2.12 -2.49 -11.10
C GLY A 17 -2.77 -3.36 -10.01
N ASP A 18 -2.39 -4.63 -9.94
CA ASP A 18 -3.10 -5.68 -9.18
C ASP A 18 -2.81 -5.70 -7.66
N TYR A 19 -2.25 -4.62 -7.11
CA TYR A 19 -2.05 -4.54 -5.66
C TYR A 19 -3.39 -4.44 -4.92
N ALA A 20 -3.43 -4.98 -3.71
CA ALA A 20 -4.51 -4.67 -2.79
C ALA A 20 -4.46 -3.18 -2.45
N VAL A 21 -5.53 -2.45 -2.78
CA VAL A 21 -5.63 -1.01 -2.56
C VAL A 21 -6.85 -0.62 -1.74
N LYS A 22 -6.71 0.43 -0.94
CA LYS A 22 -7.82 1.10 -0.27
C LYS A 22 -7.72 2.60 -0.47
N LYS A 23 -8.83 3.23 -0.83
CA LYS A 23 -8.93 4.69 -0.92
C LYS A 23 -9.48 5.24 0.40
N ALA A 24 -8.80 6.24 0.97
CA ALA A 24 -9.37 7.05 2.04
C ALA A 24 -9.15 8.54 1.76
N GLY A 25 -10.23 9.24 1.44
CA GLY A 25 -10.18 10.63 0.98
C GLY A 25 -9.34 10.75 -0.30
N LYS A 26 -8.30 11.61 -0.24
CA LYS A 26 -7.35 11.81 -1.34
C LYS A 26 -6.21 10.78 -1.38
N TYR A 27 -6.06 10.00 -0.31
CA TYR A 27 -4.96 9.04 -0.17
C TYR A 27 -5.34 7.68 -0.75
N LEU A 28 -4.36 7.03 -1.37
CA LEU A 28 -4.44 5.63 -1.79
C LEU A 28 -3.45 4.81 -0.97
N PHE A 29 -3.96 3.88 -0.18
CA PHE A 29 -3.17 2.90 0.56
C PHE A 29 -2.99 1.66 -0.30
N ILE A 30 -1.75 1.23 -0.45
CA ILE A 30 -1.36 0.08 -1.27
C ILE A 30 -0.64 -0.89 -0.36
N TYR A 31 -1.05 -2.15 -0.41
CA TYR A 31 -0.61 -3.19 0.51
C TYR A 31 0.20 -4.26 -0.25
N PRO A 32 1.52 -4.05 -0.44
CA PRO A 32 2.41 -5.08 -0.98
C PRO A 32 2.51 -6.29 -0.03
N LYS A 33 2.71 -7.48 -0.58
CA LYS A 33 2.79 -8.75 0.16
C LYS A 33 4.23 -9.18 0.47
N SER A 34 5.22 -8.51 -0.11
CA SER A 34 6.64 -8.84 0.05
C SER A 34 7.54 -7.62 -0.15
N GLU A 35 8.82 -7.73 0.22
CA GLU A 35 9.82 -6.68 -0.04
C GLU A 35 10.06 -6.48 -1.54
N ASN A 36 9.98 -7.56 -2.34
CA ASN A 36 10.09 -7.47 -3.80
C ASN A 36 8.94 -6.67 -4.41
N GLU A 37 7.71 -6.94 -3.98
CA GLU A 37 6.53 -6.18 -4.40
C GLU A 37 6.62 -4.70 -4.02
N LEU A 38 7.14 -4.40 -2.82
CA LEU A 38 7.39 -3.03 -2.37
C LEU A 38 8.44 -2.34 -3.24
N GLU A 39 9.53 -3.02 -3.57
CA GLU A 39 10.60 -2.49 -4.42
C GLU A 39 10.08 -2.19 -5.84
N GLU A 40 9.34 -3.11 -6.44
CA GLU A 40 8.72 -2.94 -7.76
C GLU A 40 7.74 -1.76 -7.77
N LEU A 41 6.86 -1.69 -6.77
CA LEU A 41 5.89 -0.60 -6.61
C LEU A 41 6.58 0.76 -6.48
N THR A 42 7.57 0.85 -5.59
CA THR A 42 8.26 2.13 -5.31
C THR A 42 9.09 2.59 -6.50
N LYS A 43 9.79 1.69 -7.20
CA LYS A 43 10.48 2.01 -8.47
C LYS A 43 9.51 2.56 -9.51
N SER A 44 8.34 1.95 -9.63
CA SER A 44 7.30 2.38 -10.56
C SER A 44 6.70 3.75 -10.19
N LEU A 45 6.52 4.05 -8.90
CA LEU A 45 6.03 5.36 -8.46
C LEU A 45 7.09 6.45 -8.66
N ILE A 46 8.36 6.15 -8.36
CA ILE A 46 9.50 7.06 -8.59
C ILE A 46 9.61 7.41 -10.08
N SER A 47 9.56 6.41 -10.98
CA SER A 47 9.71 6.64 -12.43
C SER A 47 8.59 7.51 -13.01
N ARG A 48 7.42 7.54 -12.36
CA ARG A 48 6.25 8.34 -12.74
C ARG A 48 6.17 9.68 -12.01
N GLY A 49 7.11 9.98 -11.12
CA GLY A 49 7.10 11.21 -10.33
C GLY A 49 5.94 11.31 -9.33
N VAL A 50 5.37 10.16 -8.94
CA VAL A 50 4.23 10.12 -8.03
C VAL A 50 4.73 10.22 -6.59
N PRO A 51 4.29 11.21 -5.79
CA PRO A 51 4.72 11.35 -4.41
C PRO A 51 4.06 10.28 -3.52
N PHE A 52 4.85 9.60 -2.69
CA PHE A 52 4.38 8.56 -1.79
C PHE A 52 5.17 8.52 -0.47
N LYS A 53 4.66 7.79 0.50
CA LYS A 53 5.33 7.45 1.76
C LYS A 53 5.22 5.96 2.04
N ILE A 54 6.25 5.37 2.64
CA ILE A 54 6.23 4.00 3.16
C ILE A 54 5.93 4.07 4.66
N GLU A 55 4.99 3.25 5.13
CA GLU A 55 4.59 3.17 6.54
C GLU A 55 4.48 1.71 6.98
N GLU A 56 4.61 1.46 8.28
CA GLU A 56 4.23 0.18 8.87
C GLU A 56 2.70 0.04 8.92
N LEU A 57 2.19 -1.19 8.83
CA LEU A 57 0.77 -1.49 8.98
C LEU A 57 0.34 -1.17 10.41
N THR A 58 -0.77 -0.44 10.53
CA THR A 58 -1.44 -0.23 11.80
C THR A 58 -2.51 -1.30 12.03
N ILE A 59 -3.04 -1.36 13.24
CA ILE A 59 -4.20 -2.22 13.56
C ILE A 59 -5.40 -1.88 12.66
N GLU A 60 -5.62 -0.60 12.35
CA GLU A 60 -6.69 -0.14 11.45
C GLU A 60 -6.52 -0.69 10.03
N ASP A 61 -5.29 -0.75 9.52
CA ASP A 61 -5.02 -1.35 8.21
C ASP A 61 -5.40 -2.84 8.18
N LEU A 62 -5.16 -3.57 9.27
CA LEU A 62 -5.55 -4.98 9.38
C LEU A 62 -7.07 -5.15 9.32
N PHE A 63 -7.81 -4.28 10.00
CA PHE A 63 -9.27 -4.24 9.91
C PHE A 63 -9.74 -3.93 8.48
N LEU A 64 -9.12 -2.94 7.82
CA LEU A 64 -9.44 -2.56 6.44
C LEU A 64 -9.16 -3.68 5.43
N LEU A 65 -8.15 -4.51 5.69
CA LEU A 65 -7.80 -5.68 4.89
C LEU A 65 -8.69 -6.90 5.17
N GLY A 66 -9.67 -6.79 6.07
CA GLY A 66 -10.61 -7.88 6.37
C GLY A 66 -10.05 -8.97 7.30
N TRP A 67 -8.94 -8.72 8.00
CA TRP A 67 -8.31 -9.69 8.92
C TRP A 67 -9.10 -9.93 10.21
N ALA A 68 -10.23 -9.24 10.41
CA ALA A 68 -11.08 -9.46 11.58
C ALA A 68 -11.94 -10.74 11.49
N ASN A 69 -11.92 -11.44 10.36
CA ASN A 69 -12.77 -12.61 10.09
C ASN A 69 -11.99 -13.93 9.89
N ASP A 70 -10.71 -13.97 10.28
CA ASP A 70 -9.85 -15.17 10.20
C ASP A 70 -9.21 -15.49 11.57
#